data_AF-A0A2N9MBJ0-F1
#
_entry.id   AF-A0A2N9MBJ0-F1
#
_cell.length_a   1.000
_cell.length_b   1.000
_cell.length_c   1.000
_cell.angle_alpha   90.00
_cell.angle_beta   90.00
_cell.angle_gamma   90.00
#
_symmetry.space_group_name_H-M   'P 1'
#
loop_
_entity.id
_entity.type
_entity.pdbx_description
1 polymer ?
#
loop_
_entity_poly.entity_id
_entity_poly.type
_entity_poly.pdbx_seq_one_letter_code
_entity_poly.pdbx_strand_id
1 'polypeptide(L)'
;MQSDDHERARLLIDRDLVEGIMVEDRAWLRSHLAECAECAGHREMTARILAGLKSLSFEAPRRRARWAAWMAAAAALLVAVPVYQHVRRVEAERQDELLLGAASRSGAAG
;
A
#
# COMPACT_ATOMS: atom_id res chain seq x y z
N MET A 1 48.62 -1.32 -5.65
CA MET A 1 47.43 -0.89 -6.39
C MET A 1 46.46 -2.07 -6.41
N GLN A 2 45.87 -2.38 -5.25
CA GLN A 2 45.09 -3.62 -4.99
C GLN A 2 43.97 -3.34 -3.97
N SER A 3 44.23 -2.51 -2.95
CA SER A 3 43.21 -2.13 -1.96
C SER A 3 42.02 -1.39 -2.57
N ASP A 4 42.27 -0.36 -3.39
CA ASP A 4 41.21 0.46 -4.00
C ASP A 4 40.32 -0.36 -4.94
N ASP A 5 40.89 -1.34 -5.65
CA ASP A 5 40.14 -2.25 -6.52
C ASP A 5 39.27 -3.21 -5.71
N HIS A 6 39.77 -3.75 -4.59
CA HIS A 6 38.97 -4.58 -3.70
C HIS A 6 37.85 -3.79 -3.03
N GLU A 7 38.11 -2.55 -2.63
CA GLU A 7 37.10 -1.67 -2.05
C GLU A 7 36.00 -1.33 -3.08
N ARG A 8 36.41 -0.98 -4.31
CA ARG A 8 35.48 -0.81 -5.42
C ARG A 8 34.67 -2.08 -5.70
N ALA A 9 35.32 -3.23 -5.72
CA ALA A 9 34.64 -4.51 -5.97
C ALA A 9 33.60 -4.83 -4.89
N ARG A 10 33.93 -4.64 -3.62
CA ARG A 10 33.00 -4.82 -2.49
C ARG A 10 31.78 -3.91 -2.63
N LEU A 11 32.00 -2.62 -2.90
CA LEU A 11 30.91 -1.67 -3.13
C LEU A 11 30.00 -2.08 -4.30
N LEU A 12 30.57 -2.54 -5.41
CA LEU A 12 29.80 -3.00 -6.57
C LEU A 12 29.07 -4.33 -6.31
N ILE A 13 29.64 -5.23 -5.51
CA ILE A 13 28.99 -6.48 -5.08
C ILE A 13 27.74 -6.17 -4.26
N ASP A 14 27.88 -5.35 -3.23
CA ASP A 14 26.76 -5.00 -2.35
C ASP A 14 25.64 -4.31 -3.14
N ARG A 15 26.01 -3.41 -4.05
CA ARG A 15 25.07 -2.71 -4.92
C ARG A 15 24.35 -3.66 -5.90
N ASP A 16 25.08 -4.54 -6.59
CA ASP A 16 24.49 -5.47 -7.57
C ASP A 16 23.50 -6.44 -6.91
N LEU A 17 23.75 -6.85 -5.67
CA LEU A 17 22.88 -7.77 -4.93
C LEU A 17 21.58 -7.13 -4.42
N VAL A 18 21.52 -5.80 -4.24
CA VAL A 18 20.37 -5.10 -3.67
C VAL A 18 19.56 -4.35 -4.73
N GLU A 19 20.22 -3.55 -5.57
CA GLU A 19 19.57 -2.64 -6.53
C GLU A 19 19.98 -2.88 -7.99
N GLY A 20 21.08 -3.61 -8.21
CA GLY A 20 21.68 -3.80 -9.53
C GLY A 20 22.65 -2.68 -9.89
N ILE A 21 23.60 -2.96 -10.79
CA ILE A 21 24.60 -1.99 -11.28
C ILE A 21 24.52 -1.80 -12.80
N MET A 22 25.18 -0.74 -13.28
CA MET A 22 25.34 -0.44 -14.70
C MET A 22 26.08 -1.57 -15.44
N VAL A 23 25.89 -1.65 -16.75
CA VAL A 23 26.43 -2.75 -17.57
C VAL A 23 27.96 -2.75 -17.57
N GLU A 24 28.56 -1.57 -17.61
CA GLU A 24 30.00 -1.35 -17.61
C GLU A 24 30.63 -1.83 -16.29
N ASP A 25 30.03 -1.41 -15.16
CA ASP A 25 30.47 -1.86 -13.84
C ASP A 25 30.27 -3.36 -13.66
N ARG A 26 29.20 -3.94 -14.22
CA ARG A 26 28.98 -5.40 -14.20
C ARG A 26 30.00 -6.15 -15.03
N ALA A 27 30.49 -5.58 -16.13
CA ALA A 27 31.54 -6.18 -16.94
C ALA A 27 32.87 -6.17 -16.18
N TRP A 28 33.24 -5.01 -15.62
CA TRP A 28 34.44 -4.86 -14.79
C TRP A 28 34.40 -5.77 -13.54
N LEU A 29 33.26 -5.82 -12.84
CA LEU A 29 33.13 -6.65 -11.66
C LEU A 29 33.27 -8.14 -12.02
N ARG A 30 32.69 -8.59 -13.15
CA ARG A 30 32.84 -9.97 -13.61
C ARG A 30 34.28 -10.34 -13.92
N SER A 31 35.04 -9.46 -14.58
CA SER A 31 36.46 -9.73 -14.82
C SER A 31 37.24 -9.77 -13.52
N HIS A 32 37.00 -8.85 -12.59
CA HIS A 32 37.68 -8.84 -11.29
C HIS A 32 37.39 -10.10 -10.47
N LEU A 33 36.13 -10.54 -10.43
CA LEU A 33 35.72 -11.75 -9.70
C LEU A 33 36.31 -13.04 -10.27
N ALA A 34 36.63 -13.07 -11.58
CA ALA A 34 37.28 -14.22 -12.19
C ALA A 34 38.74 -14.39 -11.73
N GLU A 35 39.37 -13.29 -11.30
CA GLU A 35 40.80 -13.24 -10.95
C GLU A 35 41.02 -13.11 -9.42
N CYS A 36 40.01 -12.69 -8.66
CA CYS A 36 40.11 -12.47 -7.22
C CYS A 36 39.21 -13.41 -6.40
N ALA A 37 39.82 -14.43 -5.79
CA ALA A 37 39.12 -15.37 -4.91
C ALA A 37 38.52 -14.71 -3.65
N GLU A 38 39.15 -13.66 -3.13
CA GLU A 38 38.64 -12.93 -1.96
C GLU A 38 37.30 -12.25 -2.25
N CYS A 39 37.23 -11.47 -3.33
CA CYS A 39 36.01 -10.79 -3.73
C CYS A 39 34.93 -11.79 -4.18
N ALA A 40 35.31 -12.91 -4.78
CA ALA A 40 34.38 -14.00 -5.10
C ALA A 40 33.76 -14.61 -3.83
N GLY A 41 34.57 -14.88 -2.81
CA GLY A 41 34.10 -15.37 -1.51
C GLY A 41 33.20 -14.35 -0.80
N HIS A 42 33.55 -13.06 -0.85
CA HIS A 42 32.73 -11.98 -0.31
C HIS A 42 31.33 -11.96 -0.96
N ARG A 43 31.27 -11.99 -2.29
CA ARG A 43 29.99 -12.04 -3.02
C ARG A 43 29.14 -13.24 -2.63
N GLU A 44 29.74 -14.42 -2.52
CA GLU A 44 29.01 -15.63 -2.16
C GLU A 44 28.44 -15.56 -0.73
N MET A 45 29.25 -15.08 0.23
CA MET A 45 28.83 -14.90 1.61
C MET A 45 27.68 -13.89 1.71
N THR A 46 27.81 -12.71 1.10
CA THR A 46 26.77 -11.67 1.12
C THR A 46 25.49 -12.17 0.47
N ALA A 47 25.58 -12.89 -0.66
CA ALA A 47 24.42 -13.49 -1.32
C ALA A 47 23.69 -14.50 -0.43
N ARG A 48 24.43 -15.35 0.32
CA ARG A 48 23.83 -16.30 1.26
C ARG A 48 23.10 -15.60 2.40
N ILE A 49 23.67 -14.52 2.95
CA ILE A 49 23.04 -13.72 4.02
C ILE A 49 21.73 -13.11 3.51
N LEU A 50 21.74 -12.47 2.34
CA LEU A 50 20.54 -11.85 1.76
C LEU A 50 19.46 -12.88 1.43
N ALA A 51 19.83 -14.07 0.95
CA ALA A 51 18.88 -15.16 0.72
C ALA A 51 18.20 -15.61 2.03
N GLY A 52 18.97 -15.73 3.11
CA GLY A 52 18.43 -16.03 4.44
C GLY A 52 17.46 -14.95 4.93
N LEU A 53 17.85 -13.67 4.84
CA LEU A 53 16.98 -12.56 5.23
C LEU A 53 15.69 -12.49 4.41
N LYS A 54 15.75 -12.80 3.10
CA LYS A 54 14.57 -12.85 2.24
C LYS A 54 13.58 -13.93 2.67
N SER A 55 14.07 -15.07 3.18
CA SER A 55 13.22 -16.14 3.71
C SER A 55 12.49 -15.75 5.01
N LEU A 56 13.05 -14.80 5.78
CA LEU A 56 12.45 -14.26 7.00
C LEU A 56 11.53 -13.06 6.73
N SER A 57 11.51 -12.53 5.50
CA SER A 57 10.61 -11.45 5.13
C SER A 57 9.19 -11.98 5.07
N PHE A 58 8.46 -11.81 6.17
CA PHE A 58 7.03 -12.09 6.22
C PHE A 58 6.31 -11.06 5.35
N GLU A 59 5.82 -11.51 4.21
CA GLU A 59 4.88 -10.75 3.39
C GLU A 59 3.67 -10.40 4.27
N ALA A 60 3.54 -9.13 4.63
CA ALA A 60 2.42 -8.67 5.43
C ALA A 60 1.13 -9.16 4.77
N PRO A 61 0.25 -9.90 5.48
CA PRO A 61 -0.83 -10.62 4.83
C PRO A 61 -1.79 -9.64 4.17
N ARG A 62 -1.66 -9.48 2.84
CA ARG A 62 -2.58 -8.71 1.96
C ARG A 62 -4.04 -9.14 2.12
N ARG A 63 -4.29 -10.34 2.67
CA ARG A 63 -5.60 -10.86 3.03
C ARG A 63 -6.32 -10.06 4.12
N ARG A 64 -5.64 -9.27 4.96
CA ARG A 64 -6.27 -8.42 5.98
C ARG A 64 -6.88 -7.12 5.40
N ALA A 65 -6.39 -6.65 4.25
CA ALA A 65 -6.84 -5.40 3.64
C ALA A 65 -8.27 -5.48 3.09
N ARG A 66 -8.70 -6.65 2.58
CA ARG A 66 -10.07 -6.82 2.06
C ARG A 66 -11.12 -6.71 3.17
N TRP A 67 -10.90 -7.34 4.33
CA TRP A 67 -11.86 -7.29 5.43
C TRP A 67 -11.98 -5.88 6.05
N ALA A 68 -10.88 -5.14 6.14
CA ALA A 68 -10.89 -3.76 6.63
C ALA A 68 -11.75 -2.82 5.75
N ALA A 69 -11.68 -2.97 4.43
CA ALA A 69 -12.49 -2.16 3.50
C ALA A 69 -14.00 -2.44 3.64
N TRP A 70 -14.39 -3.71 3.77
CA TRP A 70 -15.80 -4.07 4.00
C TRP A 70 -16.32 -3.55 5.34
N MET A 71 -15.52 -3.62 6.41
CA MET A 71 -15.91 -3.11 7.72
C MET A 71 -16.07 -1.58 7.74
N ALA A 72 -15.21 -0.84 7.04
CA ALA A 72 -15.33 0.61 6.93
C ALA A 72 -16.59 1.05 6.17
N ALA A 73 -16.94 0.35 5.08
CA ALA A 73 -18.16 0.63 4.33
C ALA A 73 -19.44 0.33 5.13
N ALA A 74 -19.46 -0.77 5.89
CA ALA A 74 -20.57 -1.11 6.77
C ALA A 74 -20.78 -0.08 7.90
N ALA A 75 -19.68 0.41 8.50
CA ALA A 75 -19.75 1.45 9.53
C ALA A 75 -20.30 2.78 8.97
N ALA A 76 -19.92 3.16 7.75
CA ALA A 76 -20.44 4.36 7.11
C ALA A 76 -21.96 4.28 6.85
N LEU A 77 -22.46 3.10 6.47
CA LEU A 77 -23.89 2.87 6.26
C LEU A 77 -24.70 2.97 7.57
N LEU A 78 -24.17 2.47 8.69
CA LEU A 78 -24.85 2.56 10.00
C LEU A 78 -25.06 4.01 10.47
N VAL A 79 -24.19 4.95 10.08
CA VAL A 79 -24.31 6.37 10.45
C VAL A 79 -25.18 7.14 9.45
N ALA A 80 -25.07 6.84 8.15
CA ALA A 80 -25.77 7.61 7.11
C ALA A 80 -27.28 7.31 7.04
N VAL A 81 -27.69 6.05 7.26
CA VAL A 81 -29.09 5.62 7.17
C VAL A 81 -30.01 6.32 8.18
N PRO A 82 -29.70 6.41 9.49
CA PRO A 82 -30.60 7.07 10.45
C PRO A 82 -30.74 8.58 10.19
N VAL A 83 -29.66 9.25 9.75
CA VAL A 83 -29.71 10.67 9.38
C VAL A 83 -30.62 10.88 8.17
N TYR A 84 -30.50 10.03 7.15
CA TYR A 84 -31.36 10.09 5.97
C TYR A 84 -32.84 9.84 6.30
N GLN A 85 -33.12 8.84 7.14
CA GLN A 85 -34.48 8.56 7.59
C GLN A 85 -35.08 9.71 8.39
N HIS A 86 -34.28 10.40 9.21
CA HIS A 86 -34.78 11.52 10.01
C HIS A 86 -35.18 12.71 9.14
N VAL A 87 -34.36 13.08 8.15
CA VAL A 87 -34.66 14.19 7.22
C VAL A 87 -35.93 13.88 6.42
N ARG A 88 -36.05 12.66 5.90
CA ARG A 88 -37.23 12.22 5.14
C ARG A 88 -38.52 12.26 5.96
N ARG A 89 -38.44 11.93 7.26
CA ARG A 89 -39.58 12.02 8.16
C ARG A 89 -40.05 13.46 8.37
N VAL A 90 -39.10 14.38 8.58
CA VAL A 90 -39.41 15.81 8.74
C VAL A 90 -40.02 16.41 7.47
N GLU A 91 -39.54 15.99 6.29
CA GLU A 91 -40.12 16.41 5.01
C GLU A 91 -41.55 15.90 4.81
N ALA A 92 -41.83 14.66 5.18
CA ALA A 92 -43.17 14.09 5.11
C ALA A 92 -44.14 14.84 6.04
N GLU A 93 -43.73 15.13 7.28
CA GLU A 93 -44.55 15.86 8.26
C GLU A 93 -44.88 17.29 7.75
N ARG A 94 -43.95 17.97 7.08
CA ARG A 94 -44.22 19.30 6.47
C ARG A 94 -45.21 19.25 5.30
N GLN A 95 -45.19 18.19 4.49
CA GLN A 95 -46.12 18.06 3.37
C GLN A 95 -47.55 17.84 3.85
N ASP A 96 -47.72 17.05 4.91
CA ASP A 96 -49.04 16.82 5.52
C ASP A 96 -49.63 18.10 6.11
N GLU A 97 -48.81 18.93 6.79
CA GLU A 97 -49.25 20.24 7.30
C GLU A 97 -49.71 21.17 6.17
N LEU A 98 -49.02 21.17 5.03
CA LEU A 98 -49.39 21.99 3.87
C LEU A 98 -50.69 21.52 3.21
N LEU A 99 -50.91 20.21 3.12
CA LEU A 99 -52.13 19.63 2.56
C LEU A 99 -53.35 19.87 3.47
N LEU A 100 -53.19 19.68 4.79
CA LEU A 100 -54.24 19.95 5.77
C LEU A 100 -54.58 21.45 5.84
N GLY A 101 -53.58 22.32 5.73
CA GLY A 101 -53.76 23.78 5.66
C GLY A 101 -54.32 24.29 4.34
N ALA A 102 -54.24 23.51 3.26
CA ALA A 102 -54.92 23.80 2.00
C ALA A 102 -56.39 23.36 2.04
N ALA A 103 -56.67 22.18 2.61
CA ALA A 103 -58.02 21.66 2.77
C ALA A 103 -58.90 22.49 3.71
N SER A 104 -58.33 23.05 4.79
CA SER A 104 -59.07 23.93 5.71
C SER A 104 -59.44 25.28 5.08
N ARG A 105 -58.63 25.79 4.15
CA ARG A 105 -58.91 27.04 3.41
C ARG A 105 -59.97 26.88 2.32
N SER A 106 -60.10 25.70 1.71
CA SER A 106 -61.17 25.43 0.74
C SER A 106 -62.55 25.22 1.37
N GLY A 107 -62.61 24.82 2.65
CA GLY A 107 -63.87 24.65 3.38
C GLY A 107 -64.48 25.94 3.95
N ALA A 108 -63.71 27.03 4.04
CA ALA A 108 -64.17 28.31 4.61
C ALA A 108 -64.78 29.27 3.57
N ALA A 109 -64.88 28.86 2.30
CA ALA A 109 -65.44 29.66 1.19
C ALA A 109 -66.79 29.12 0.67
N GLY A 110 -67.45 28.24 1.43
CA GLY A 110 -68.78 27.67 1.11
C GLY A 110 -69.86 28.16 2.05
#